data_AF-A0A1R1XP54-F1
#
_entry.id   AF-A0A1R1XP54-F1
#
_cell.length_a   1.000
_cell.length_b   1.000
_cell.length_c   1.000
_cell.angle_alpha   90.00
_cell.angle_beta   90.00
_cell.angle_gamma   90.00
#
_symmetry.space_group_name_H-M   'P 1'
#
loop_
_entity.id
_entity.type
_entity.pdbx_description
1 polymer ?
#
loop_
_entity_poly.entity_id
_entity_poly.type
_entity_poly.pdbx_seq_one_letter_code
_entity_poly.pdbx_strand_id
1 'polypeptide(L)'
;MTLQGQKVNSTDQYTYLGYIMNSKWNVSGTIKNNKNKIRKAVYAAYSFLRWSDVLTALKIKFINSVLMPIGCYGGETFGMSEARCKPIKMEIDKAIRMVANVEKTAAIERIRDELGIASVFMRASTAREREVHKFPKTKI
;
A
#
# COMPACT_ATOMS: atom_id res chain seq x y z
N MET A 1 25.92 12.32 19.41
CA MET A 1 26.67 12.39 18.13
C MET A 1 26.87 13.86 17.80
N THR A 2 28.06 14.26 17.38
CA THR A 2 28.34 15.60 16.86
C THR A 2 28.51 15.52 15.35
N LEU A 3 27.84 16.39 14.60
CA LEU A 3 27.89 16.44 13.14
C LEU A 3 28.25 17.88 12.80
N GLN A 4 29.39 18.07 12.11
CA GLN A 4 30.00 19.40 11.88
C GLN A 4 30.21 20.21 13.18
N GLY A 5 30.62 19.55 14.27
CA GLY A 5 30.89 20.21 15.55
C GLY A 5 29.65 20.59 16.38
N GLN A 6 28.44 20.40 15.85
CA GLN A 6 27.19 20.65 16.58
C GLN A 6 26.61 19.36 17.17
N LYS A 7 26.08 19.43 18.39
CA LYS A 7 25.39 18.31 19.04
C LYS A 7 24.08 18.02 18.31
N VAL A 8 23.98 16.87 17.66
CA VAL A 8 22.76 16.43 16.99
C VAL A 8 21.83 15.78 18.01
N ASN A 9 20.58 16.24 18.05
CA ASN A 9 19.54 15.66 18.89
C ASN A 9 19.15 14.27 18.38
N SER A 10 19.01 13.32 19.30
CA SER A 10 18.49 11.99 18.96
C SER A 10 17.00 12.09 18.64
N THR A 11 16.56 11.40 17.59
CA THR A 11 15.14 11.22 17.26
C THR A 11 14.80 9.73 17.21
N ASP A 12 13.66 9.37 17.76
CA ASP A 12 13.16 7.97 17.73
C ASP A 12 12.58 7.60 16.35
N GLN A 13 12.18 8.60 15.58
CA GLN A 13 11.53 8.42 14.27
C GLN A 13 11.98 9.48 13.27
N TYR A 14 12.24 9.05 12.04
CA TYR A 14 12.54 9.91 10.90
C TYR A 14 11.64 9.53 9.72
N THR A 15 11.06 10.53 9.06
CA THR A 15 10.24 10.29 7.86
C THR A 15 11.04 10.72 6.65
N TYR A 16 11.44 9.75 5.82
CA TYR A 16 12.15 9.99 4.57
C TYR A 16 11.24 9.63 3.39
N LEU A 17 10.93 10.60 2.53
CA LEU A 17 10.06 10.38 1.36
C LEU A 17 8.73 9.67 1.70
N GLY A 18 8.18 9.94 2.89
CA GLY A 18 6.97 9.29 3.40
C GLY A 18 7.15 7.87 3.95
N TYR A 19 8.36 7.31 3.92
CA TYR A 19 8.73 6.09 4.63
C TYR A 19 9.13 6.41 6.06
N ILE A 20 8.64 5.64 7.02
CA ILE A 20 8.89 5.86 8.44
C ILE A 20 10.03 4.95 8.92
N MET A 21 11.17 5.55 9.19
CA MET A 21 12.32 4.92 9.84
C MET A 21 12.19 5.14 11.35
N ASN A 22 12.29 4.07 12.12
CA ASN A 22 12.30 4.14 13.59
C ASN A 22 13.54 3.45 14.16
N SER A 23 13.87 3.75 15.40
CA SER A 23 15.02 3.16 16.11
C SER A 23 15.00 1.62 16.16
N LYS A 24 13.81 1.00 16.04
CA LYS A 24 13.61 -0.46 16.01
C LYS A 24 13.66 -1.06 14.61
N TRP A 25 13.90 -0.26 13.56
CA TRP A 25 13.89 -0.65 12.15
C TRP A 25 12.64 -1.43 11.70
N ASN A 26 11.52 -1.29 12.41
CA ASN A 26 10.30 -2.02 12.06
C ASN A 26 9.48 -1.27 11.00
N VAL A 27 8.71 -2.02 10.22
CA VAL A 27 7.93 -1.49 9.08
C VAL A 27 6.51 -1.05 9.46
N SER A 28 6.12 -1.16 10.74
CA SER A 28 4.74 -0.94 11.18
C SER A 28 4.27 0.51 10.97
N GLY A 29 5.16 1.47 11.19
CA GLY A 29 4.90 2.89 10.93
C GLY A 29 4.55 3.14 9.46
N THR A 30 5.36 2.62 8.55
CA THR A 30 5.12 2.75 7.09
C THR A 30 3.81 2.10 6.68
N ILE A 31 3.51 0.89 7.14
CA ILE A 31 2.25 0.20 6.83
C ILE A 31 1.04 1.02 7.32
N LYS A 32 1.11 1.57 8.53
CA LYS A 32 0.07 2.44 9.10
C LYS A 32 -0.10 3.73 8.28
N ASN A 33 1.01 4.34 7.85
CA ASN A 33 0.99 5.54 7.02
C ASN A 33 0.34 5.27 5.66
N ASN A 34 0.75 4.21 4.96
CA ASN A 34 0.18 3.83 3.67
C ASN A 34 -1.30 3.52 3.78
N LYS A 35 -1.71 2.76 4.79
CA LYS A 35 -3.12 2.50 5.10
C LYS A 35 -3.91 3.81 5.22
N ASN A 36 -3.41 4.77 5.99
CA ASN A 36 -4.08 6.05 6.18
C ASN A 36 -4.16 6.89 4.90
N LYS A 37 -3.11 6.86 4.07
CA LYS A 37 -3.11 7.54 2.76
C LYS A 37 -4.12 6.93 1.80
N ILE A 38 -4.19 5.59 1.71
CA ILE A 38 -5.22 4.91 0.90
C ILE A 38 -6.60 5.29 1.42
N ARG A 39 -6.82 5.20 2.73
CA ARG A 39 -8.12 5.53 3.33
C ARG A 39 -8.56 6.93 2.89
N LYS A 40 -7.68 7.93 3.00
CA LYS A 40 -7.95 9.30 2.55
C LYS A 40 -8.26 9.37 1.05
N ALA A 41 -7.47 8.70 0.21
CA ALA A 41 -7.67 8.67 -1.24
C ALA A 41 -9.00 8.01 -1.64
N VAL A 42 -9.38 6.91 -0.98
CA VAL A 42 -10.66 6.23 -1.19
C VAL A 42 -11.83 7.13 -0.81
N TYR A 43 -11.76 7.82 0.33
CA TYR A 43 -12.81 8.76 0.73
C TYR A 43 -12.93 9.95 -0.22
N ALA A 44 -11.80 10.51 -0.67
CA ALA A 44 -11.80 11.59 -1.65
C ALA A 44 -12.41 11.16 -2.99
N ALA A 45 -12.18 9.91 -3.40
CA ALA A 45 -12.73 9.33 -4.63
C ALA A 45 -14.08 8.62 -4.43
N TYR A 46 -14.73 8.74 -3.26
CA TYR A 46 -15.90 7.94 -2.91
C TYR A 46 -17.03 8.05 -3.94
N SER A 47 -17.39 9.28 -4.31
CA SER A 47 -18.44 9.54 -5.29
C SER A 47 -18.08 8.93 -6.65
N PHE A 48 -16.85 9.11 -7.12
CA PHE A 48 -16.36 8.53 -8.38
C PHE A 48 -16.43 7.00 -8.39
N LEU A 49 -16.00 6.34 -7.31
CA LEU A 49 -16.01 4.88 -7.21
C LEU A 49 -17.43 4.29 -7.21
N ARG A 50 -18.38 5.00 -6.59
CA ARG A 50 -19.79 4.56 -6.46
C ARG A 50 -20.68 4.93 -7.65
N TRP A 51 -20.28 5.89 -8.48
CA TRP A 51 -21.15 6.41 -9.53
C TRP A 51 -21.44 5.37 -10.62
N SER A 52 -22.70 4.99 -10.84
CA SER A 52 -23.12 3.99 -11.84
C SER A 52 -22.72 4.33 -13.27
N ASP A 53 -22.69 5.61 -13.61
CA ASP A 53 -22.57 6.07 -15.00
C ASP A 53 -21.10 6.08 -15.48
N VAL A 54 -20.15 5.91 -14.57
CA VAL A 54 -18.72 5.81 -14.88
C VAL A 54 -18.36 4.36 -15.18
N LEU A 55 -17.73 4.13 -16.34
CA LEU A 55 -17.24 2.81 -16.76
C LEU A 55 -16.39 2.14 -15.68
N THR A 56 -16.71 0.89 -15.34
CA THR A 56 -15.98 0.07 -14.38
C THR A 56 -14.49 -0.03 -14.72
N ALA A 57 -14.14 -0.09 -16.00
CA ALA A 57 -12.75 -0.12 -16.46
C ALA A 57 -11.94 1.12 -16.01
N LEU A 58 -12.55 2.31 -15.99
CA LEU A 58 -11.88 3.53 -15.50
C LEU A 58 -11.64 3.47 -13.98
N LYS A 59 -12.61 2.92 -13.24
CA LYS A 59 -12.49 2.74 -11.79
C LYS A 59 -11.43 1.70 -11.43
N ILE A 60 -11.37 0.58 -12.17
CA ILE A 60 -10.30 -0.42 -12.04
C ILE A 60 -8.94 0.22 -12.33
N LYS A 61 -8.85 1.01 -13.42
CA LYS A 61 -7.61 1.72 -13.76
C LYS A 61 -7.19 2.68 -12.66
N PHE A 62 -8.12 3.39 -12.03
CA PHE A 62 -7.85 4.24 -10.87
C PHE A 62 -7.31 3.41 -9.68
N ILE A 63 -7.90 2.26 -9.37
CA ILE A 63 -7.39 1.38 -8.31
C ILE A 63 -5.95 0.95 -8.61
N ASN A 64 -5.67 0.47 -9.82
CA ASN A 64 -4.35 -0.03 -10.21
C ASN A 64 -3.28 1.05 -10.33
N SER A 65 -3.64 2.26 -10.78
CA SER A 65 -2.70 3.35 -11.02
C SER A 65 -2.53 4.32 -9.86
N VAL A 66 -3.51 4.43 -8.96
CA VAL A 66 -3.49 5.40 -7.85
C VAL A 66 -3.47 4.69 -6.50
N LEU A 67 -4.48 3.88 -6.19
CA LEU A 67 -4.60 3.29 -4.85
C LEU A 67 -3.53 2.22 -4.59
N MET A 68 -3.26 1.39 -5.59
CA MET A 68 -2.30 0.30 -5.47
C MET A 68 -0.86 0.82 -5.21
N PRO A 69 -0.33 1.81 -5.95
CA PRO A 69 0.98 2.40 -5.66
C PRO A 69 1.04 3.10 -4.30
N ILE A 70 -0.01 3.82 -3.89
CA ILE A 70 -0.07 4.45 -2.56
C ILE A 70 0.04 3.40 -1.45
N GLY A 71 -0.66 2.28 -1.61
CA GLY A 71 -0.64 1.18 -0.65
C GLY A 71 0.68 0.42 -0.60
N CYS A 72 1.22 0.11 -1.77
CA CYS A 72 2.41 -0.74 -1.92
C CYS A 72 3.72 0.05 -1.90
N TYR A 73 3.71 1.34 -1.59
CA TYR A 73 4.93 2.14 -1.48
C TYR A 73 5.82 1.62 -0.36
N GLY A 74 7.08 1.30 -0.66
CA GLY A 74 7.96 0.60 0.28
C GLY A 74 7.65 -0.91 0.41
N GLY A 75 6.88 -1.49 -0.52
CA GLY A 75 6.49 -2.90 -0.52
C GLY A 75 7.68 -3.85 -0.56
N GLU A 76 8.83 -3.41 -1.05
CA GLU A 76 10.10 -4.11 -0.98
C GLU A 76 10.61 -4.34 0.46
N THR A 77 10.12 -3.63 1.47
CA THR A 77 10.53 -3.83 2.88
C THR A 77 9.56 -4.71 3.66
N PHE A 78 8.27 -4.68 3.32
CA PHE A 78 7.22 -5.41 4.05
C PHE A 78 6.52 -6.52 3.25
N GLY A 79 6.85 -6.68 1.96
CA GLY A 79 6.33 -7.72 1.07
C GLY A 79 6.60 -9.14 1.57
N MET A 80 6.08 -10.14 0.85
CA MET A 80 6.18 -11.57 1.22
C MET A 80 5.60 -11.96 2.59
N SER A 81 4.91 -11.03 3.27
CA SER A 81 4.15 -11.31 4.48
C SER A 81 2.72 -10.81 4.33
N GLU A 82 1.78 -11.74 4.30
CA GLU A 82 0.36 -11.42 4.19
C GLU A 82 -0.14 -10.66 5.43
N ALA A 83 0.35 -11.01 6.63
CA ALA A 83 0.04 -10.32 7.86
C ALA A 83 0.41 -8.83 7.80
N ARG A 84 1.56 -8.49 7.21
CA ARG A 84 2.00 -7.10 7.01
C ARG A 84 1.17 -6.38 5.94
N CYS A 85 0.75 -7.08 4.89
CA CYS A 85 -0.06 -6.51 3.81
C CYS A 85 -1.54 -6.34 4.18
N LYS A 86 -2.05 -7.10 5.16
CA LYS A 86 -3.47 -7.14 5.56
C LYS A 86 -4.08 -5.76 5.83
N PRO A 87 -3.45 -4.84 6.59
CA PRO A 87 -4.05 -3.53 6.88
C PRO A 87 -4.27 -2.66 5.63
N ILE A 88 -3.37 -2.78 4.65
CA ILE A 88 -3.42 -2.05 3.36
C ILE A 88 -4.47 -2.71 2.45
N LYS A 89 -4.43 -4.04 2.34
CA LYS A 89 -5.40 -4.86 1.61
C LYS A 89 -6.84 -4.51 2.01
N MET A 90 -7.11 -4.39 3.30
CA MET A 90 -8.45 -4.05 3.81
C MET A 90 -9.00 -2.71 3.30
N GLU A 91 -8.16 -1.70 3.07
CA GLU A 91 -8.64 -0.40 2.57
C GLU A 91 -8.84 -0.42 1.04
N ILE A 92 -7.99 -1.14 0.31
CA ILE A 92 -8.17 -1.34 -1.14
C ILE A 92 -9.40 -2.21 -1.41
N ASP A 93 -9.63 -3.24 -0.62
CA ASP A 93 -10.80 -4.12 -0.75
C ASP A 93 -12.12 -3.36 -0.59
N LYS A 94 -12.15 -2.30 0.25
CA LYS A 94 -13.32 -1.43 0.33
C LYS A 94 -13.58 -0.71 -0.99
N ALA A 95 -12.53 -0.19 -1.63
CA ALA A 95 -12.66 0.46 -2.94
C ALA A 95 -13.13 -0.54 -4.01
N ILE A 96 -12.58 -1.75 -4.02
CA ILE A 96 -12.99 -2.81 -4.96
C ILE A 96 -14.47 -3.16 -4.77
N ARG A 97 -14.93 -3.34 -3.53
CA ARG A 97 -16.35 -3.58 -3.25
C ARG A 97 -17.25 -2.43 -3.68
N MET A 98 -16.81 -1.18 -3.54
CA MET A 98 -17.55 -0.01 -4.04
C MET A 98 -17.69 -0.05 -5.56
N VAL A 99 -16.63 -0.42 -6.28
CA VAL A 99 -16.63 -0.55 -7.75
C VAL A 99 -17.53 -1.69 -8.22
N ALA A 100 -17.48 -2.84 -7.56
CA ALA A 100 -18.31 -4.00 -7.89
C ALA A 100 -19.76 -3.87 -7.39
N ASN A 101 -20.07 -2.85 -6.59
CA ASN A 101 -21.36 -2.64 -5.94
C ASN A 101 -21.90 -3.89 -5.19
N VAL A 102 -21.02 -4.56 -4.45
CA VAL A 102 -21.35 -5.78 -3.70
C VAL A 102 -21.39 -5.53 -2.20
N GLU A 103 -22.10 -6.41 -1.49
CA GLU A 103 -22.11 -6.42 -0.03
C GLU A 103 -20.77 -6.85 0.58
N LYS A 104 -20.63 -6.65 1.90
CA LYS A 104 -19.40 -7.01 2.65
C LYS A 104 -19.16 -8.51 2.74
N THR A 105 -20.22 -9.31 2.63
CA THR A 105 -20.20 -10.79 2.73
C THR A 105 -19.66 -11.45 1.47
N ALA A 106 -19.69 -10.77 0.33
CA ALA A 106 -19.21 -11.32 -0.94
C ALA A 106 -17.72 -11.70 -0.87
N ALA A 107 -17.34 -12.79 -1.53
CA ALA A 107 -15.99 -13.33 -1.55
C ALA A 107 -15.04 -12.40 -2.33
N ILE A 108 -14.23 -11.61 -1.61
CA ILE A 108 -13.41 -10.55 -2.22
C ILE A 108 -12.33 -11.06 -3.17
N GLU A 109 -11.80 -12.26 -2.93
CA GLU A 109 -10.77 -12.84 -3.81
C GLU A 109 -11.35 -13.12 -5.20
N ARG A 110 -12.57 -13.69 -5.28
CA ARG A 110 -13.26 -13.93 -6.55
C ARG A 110 -13.54 -12.65 -7.32
N ILE A 111 -14.00 -11.60 -6.62
CA ILE A 111 -14.23 -10.29 -7.24
C ILE A 111 -12.92 -9.69 -7.76
N ARG A 112 -11.81 -9.83 -7.04
CA ARG A 112 -10.50 -9.37 -7.51
C ARG A 112 -10.05 -10.08 -8.78
N ASP A 113 -10.22 -11.40 -8.84
CA ASP A 113 -9.89 -12.20 -10.01
C ASP A 113 -10.70 -11.76 -11.23
N GLU A 114 -12.02 -11.59 -11.08
CA GLU A 114 -12.92 -11.16 -12.17
C GLU A 114 -12.60 -9.75 -12.68
N LEU A 115 -12.22 -8.84 -11.78
CA LEU A 115 -11.82 -7.47 -12.14
C LEU A 115 -10.36 -7.37 -12.62
N GLY A 116 -9.59 -8.46 -12.58
CA GLY A 116 -8.17 -8.47 -12.95
C GLY A 116 -7.29 -7.59 -12.07
N ILE A 117 -7.63 -7.46 -10.78
CA ILE A 117 -6.88 -6.62 -9.83
C ILE A 117 -5.95 -7.48 -8.99
N ALA A 118 -4.64 -7.31 -9.17
CA ALA A 118 -3.62 -7.99 -8.38
C ALA A 118 -3.75 -7.65 -6.88
N SER A 119 -3.49 -8.63 -6.00
CA SER A 119 -3.50 -8.39 -4.57
C SER A 119 -2.31 -7.52 -4.13
N VAL A 120 -2.49 -6.80 -3.01
CA VAL A 120 -1.42 -6.03 -2.36
C VAL A 120 -0.22 -6.92 -2.05
N PHE A 121 -0.47 -8.15 -1.58
CA PHE A 121 0.58 -9.12 -1.29
C PHE A 121 1.40 -9.43 -2.54
N MET A 122 0.75 -9.76 -3.67
CA MET A 122 1.45 -10.04 -4.92
C MET A 122 2.28 -8.84 -5.37
N ARG A 123 1.70 -7.63 -5.36
CA ARG A 123 2.41 -6.40 -5.77
C ARG A 123 3.63 -6.10 -4.91
N ALA A 124 3.51 -6.24 -3.59
CA ALA A 124 4.63 -6.04 -2.67
C ALA A 124 5.70 -7.15 -2.80
N SER A 125 5.27 -8.41 -3.01
CA SER A 125 6.19 -9.54 -3.22
C SER A 125 6.98 -9.40 -4.52
N THR A 126 6.35 -9.00 -5.63
CA THR A 126 7.04 -8.71 -6.89
C THR A 126 8.02 -7.54 -6.74
N ALA A 127 7.65 -6.50 -5.97
CA ALA A 127 8.58 -5.40 -5.67
C ALA A 127 9.79 -5.86 -4.87
N ARG A 128 9.58 -6.73 -3.87
CA ARG A 128 10.65 -7.37 -3.10
C ARG A 128 11.57 -8.22 -3.96
N GLU A 129 11.00 -9.07 -4.80
CA GLU A 129 11.76 -9.93 -5.72
C GLU A 129 12.61 -9.10 -6.68
N ARG A 130 12.04 -8.04 -7.26
CA ARG A 130 12.78 -7.10 -8.11
C ARG A 130 13.94 -6.45 -7.37
N GLU A 131 13.76 -6.08 -6.11
CA GLU A 131 14.82 -5.47 -5.29
C GLU A 131 15.98 -6.45 -5.06
N VAL A 132 15.69 -7.72 -4.77
CA VAL A 132 16.70 -8.77 -4.64
C VAL A 132 17.48 -8.95 -5.94
N HIS A 133 16.78 -8.96 -7.09
CA HIS A 133 17.44 -9.07 -8.39
C HIS A 133 18.32 -7.85 -8.72
N LYS A 134 17.83 -6.64 -8.42
CA LYS A 134 18.54 -5.38 -8.68
C LYS A 134 19.76 -5.21 -7.79
N PHE A 135 19.68 -5.67 -6.54
CA PHE A 135 20.72 -5.50 -5.54
C PHE A 135 21.09 -6.84 -4.86
N PRO A 136 21.78 -7.74 -5.59
CA PRO A 136 22.05 -9.10 -5.10
C PRO A 136 22.96 -9.17 -3.88
N LYS A 137 23.72 -8.09 -3.60
CA LYS A 137 24.64 -8.01 -2.45
C LYS A 137 23.97 -7.47 -1.18
N THR A 138 22.75 -6.96 -1.27
CA THR A 138 22.05 -6.36 -0.12
C THR A 138 21.30 -7.45 0.63
N LYS A 139 21.72 -7.74 1.87
CA LYS A 139 20.92 -8.55 2.80
C LYS A 139 19.86 -7.64 3.41
N ILE A 140 18.59 -7.88 3.06
CA ILE A 140 17.43 -7.17 3.63
C ILE A 140 16.62 -8.13 4.50
#